data_AF-A0A6M4H480-F1
#
_entry.id   AF-A0A6M4H480-F1
#
_cell.length_a   1.000
_cell.length_b   1.000
_cell.length_c   1.000
_cell.angle_alpha   90.00
_cell.angle_beta   90.00
_cell.angle_gamma   90.00
#
_symmetry.space_group_name_H-M   'P 1'
#
loop_
_entity.id
_entity.type
_entity.pdbx_description
1 polymer ?
#
loop_
_entity_poly.entity_id
_entity_poly.type
_entity_poly.pdbx_seq_one_letter_code
_entity_poly.pdbx_strand_id
1 'polypeptide(L)' 'MHSPSPDPLDLRGLEPPEPLLRVLSALAQAGPGPHRFLFDRAPLPLLAMLRRDGWSHDLHGDDRGFELTVFR' A
#
# COMPACT_ATOMS: atom_id res chain seq x y z
N MET A 1 7.27 -12.20 -21.49
CA MET A 1 6.66 -10.86 -21.51
C MET A 1 6.49 -10.44 -20.06
N HIS A 2 7.35 -9.57 -19.53
CA HIS A 2 7.08 -8.95 -18.22
C HIS A 2 5.90 -8.02 -18.45
N SER A 3 4.68 -8.43 -18.06
CA SER A 3 3.61 -7.45 -17.88
C SER A 3 4.17 -6.42 -16.90
N PRO A 4 4.23 -5.12 -17.23
CA PRO A 4 4.61 -4.12 -16.25
C PRO A 4 3.52 -4.21 -15.18
N SER A 5 3.86 -4.81 -14.04
CA SER A 5 3.04 -4.57 -12.86
C SER A 5 3.09 -3.06 -12.64
N PRO A 6 1.96 -2.39 -12.40
CA PRO A 6 1.98 -0.95 -12.15
C PRO A 6 2.99 -0.65 -11.04
N ASP A 7 3.83 0.35 -11.27
CA ASP A 7 4.77 0.85 -10.26
C ASP A 7 4.02 1.16 -8.95
N PRO A 8 4.64 0.93 -7.79
CA PRO A 8 4.04 1.24 -6.51
C PRO A 8 3.67 2.72 -6.43
N LEU A 9 2.50 3.02 -5.87
CA LEU A 9 2.11 4.39 -5.58
C LEU A 9 3.04 4.94 -4.48
N ASP A 10 3.87 5.91 -4.83
CA ASP A 10 4.80 6.54 -3.91
C ASP A 10 4.06 7.48 -2.94
N LEU A 11 4.10 7.15 -1.65
CA LEU A 11 3.48 7.89 -0.55
C LEU A 11 4.53 8.41 0.44
N ARG A 12 5.81 8.38 0.06
CA ARG A 12 6.90 8.97 0.84
C ARG A 12 6.79 10.49 0.88
N GLY A 13 7.31 11.09 1.96
CA GLY A 13 7.30 12.52 2.25
C GLY A 13 5.96 13.04 2.79
N LEU A 14 4.92 12.22 2.81
CA LEU A 14 3.59 12.63 3.29
C LEU A 14 3.48 12.57 4.82
N GLU A 15 2.80 13.56 5.39
CA GLU A 15 2.57 13.60 6.84
C GLU A 15 1.37 12.73 7.23
N PRO A 16 1.40 12.05 8.39
CA PRO A 16 0.23 11.36 8.90
C PRO A 16 -0.92 12.37 9.10
N PRO A 17 -2.16 12.10 8.64
CA PRO A 17 -2.70 10.83 8.14
C PRO A 17 -2.77 10.68 6.59
N GLU A 18 -2.15 11.56 5.82
CA GLU A 18 -2.31 11.64 4.35
C GLU A 18 -1.97 10.33 3.60
N PRO A 19 -0.87 9.61 3.90
CA PRO A 19 -0.57 8.35 3.23
C PRO A 19 -1.72 7.34 3.36
N LEU A 20 -2.34 7.28 4.54
CA LEU A 20 -3.43 6.36 4.83
C LEU A 20 -4.67 6.69 4.00
N LEU A 21 -5.04 7.97 3.92
CA LEU A 21 -6.20 8.40 3.12
C LEU A 21 -6.01 8.11 1.63
N ARG A 22 -4.78 8.27 1.13
CA ARG A 22 -4.44 7.95 -0.26
C ARG A 22 -4.58 6.47 -0.57
N VAL A 23 -4.09 5.59 0.30
CA VAL A 23 -4.25 4.14 0.14
C VAL A 23 -5.72 3.76 0.10
N LEU A 24 -6.51 4.21 1.09
CA LEU A 24 -7.93 3.87 1.17
C LEU A 24 -8.70 4.35 -0.07
N SER A 25 -8.39 5.56 -0.55
CA SER A 25 -8.99 6.11 -1.78
C SER A 25 -8.58 5.32 -3.02
N ALA A 26 -7.33 4.87 -3.10
CA ALA A 26 -6.84 4.04 -4.19
C ALA A 26 -7.54 2.66 -4.16
N LEU A 27 -7.57 1.99 -3.01
CA LEU A 27 -8.25 0.69 -2.85
C LEU A 27 -9.76 0.77 -3.13
N ALA A 28 -10.40 1.89 -2.81
CA ALA A 28 -11.83 2.09 -3.09
C ALA A 28 -12.14 2.25 -4.58
N GLN A 29 -11.21 2.80 -5.37
CA GLN A 29 -11.38 3.01 -6.80
C GLN A 29 -10.77 1.91 -7.67
N ALA A 30 -9.88 1.11 -7.10
CA ALA A 30 -9.11 0.16 -7.87
C ALA A 30 -9.83 -1.17 -8.05
N GLY A 31 -9.67 -1.76 -9.23
CA GLY A 31 -10.24 -3.04 -9.61
C GLY A 31 -9.55 -4.25 -8.95
N PRO A 32 -9.95 -5.48 -9.33
CA PRO A 32 -9.31 -6.69 -8.84
C PRO A 32 -7.84 -6.74 -9.27
N GLY A 33 -6.93 -6.90 -8.30
CA GLY A 33 -5.50 -7.00 -8.54
C GLY A 33 -4.67 -6.61 -7.31
N PRO A 34 -3.35 -6.89 -7.34
CA PRO A 34 -2.43 -6.45 -6.31
C PRO A 34 -2.15 -4.95 -6.43
N HIS A 35 -2.47 -4.20 -5.39
CA HIS A 35 -2.19 -2.76 -5.27
C HIS A 35 -0.91 -2.56 -4.48
N ARG A 36 0.05 -1.80 -5.03
CA ARG A 36 1.36 -1.58 -4.40
C ARG A 36 1.50 -0.13 -3.96
N PHE A 37 2.07 0.07 -2.78
CA PHE A 37 2.26 1.39 -2.15
C PHE A 37 3.65 1.46 -1.52
N LEU A 38 4.30 2.61 -1.57
CA LEU A 38 5.62 2.83 -0.98
C LEU A 38 5.57 3.89 0.12
N PHE A 39 6.14 3.61 1.30
CA PHE A 39 6.13 4.48 2.47
C PHE A 39 7.53 4.69 3.04
N ASP A 40 7.77 5.82 3.71
CA ASP A 40 9.05 6.05 4.43
C ASP A 40 9.14 5.23 5.73
N ARG A 41 7.99 4.87 6.29
CA ARG A 41 7.85 4.18 7.58
C ARG A 41 6.73 3.17 7.52
N ALA A 42 6.87 2.11 8.31
CA ALA A 42 5.88 1.04 8.39
C ALA A 42 4.48 1.60 8.73
N PRO A 43 3.46 1.40 7.87
CA PRO A 43 2.12 1.93 8.08
C PRO A 43 1.30 1.04 9.03
N LEU A 44 1.75 0.85 10.27
CA LEU A 44 1.13 -0.09 11.22
C LEU A 44 -0.39 0.07 11.39
N PRO A 45 -0.97 1.30 11.49
CA PRO A 45 -2.42 1.47 11.59
C PRO A 45 -3.18 0.95 10.36
N LEU A 46 -2.59 1.10 9.18
CA LEU A 46 -3.18 0.64 7.93
C LEU A 46 -3.26 -0.88 7.88
N LEU A 47 -2.19 -1.59 8.29
CA LEU A 47 -2.16 -3.06 8.30
C LEU A 47 -3.27 -3.64 9.18
N ALA A 48 -3.53 -3.00 10.34
CA ALA A 48 -4.62 -3.39 11.23
C ALA A 48 -6.00 -3.21 10.57
N MET A 49 -6.20 -2.10 9.85
CA MET A 49 -7.44 -1.87 9.09
C MET A 49 -7.61 -2.89 7.96
N LEU A 50 -6.58 -3.12 7.16
CA LEU A 50 -6.61 -4.09 6.05
C LEU A 50 -7.03 -5.49 6.53
N ARG A 51 -6.44 -5.96 7.63
CA ARG A 51 -6.80 -7.25 8.24
C ARG A 51 -8.26 -7.28 8.71
N ARG A 52 -8.74 -6.20 9.32
CA ARG A 52 -10.12 -6.09 9.79
C ARG A 52 -11.12 -6.12 8.63
N ASP A 53 -10.77 -5.48 7.52
CA ASP A 53 -11.59 -5.39 6.30
C ASP A 53 -11.44 -6.63 5.38
N GLY A 54 -10.68 -7.65 5.80
CA GLY A 54 -10.51 -8.92 5.09
C GLY A 54 -9.55 -8.87 3.91
N TRP A 55 -8.69 -7.85 3.84
CA TRP A 55 -7.65 -7.74 2.83
C TRP A 55 -6.41 -8.54 3.22
N SER A 56 -5.84 -9.23 2.24
CA SER A 56 -4.51 -9.81 2.36
C SER A 56 -3.47 -8.75 2.01
N HIS A 57 -2.34 -8.77 2.71
CA HIS A 57 -1.27 -7.84 2.42
C HIS A 57 0.10 -8.47 2.70
N ASP A 58 1.10 -7.98 1.98
CA ASP A 58 2.52 -8.26 2.19
C ASP A 58 3.26 -6.94 2.39
N LEU A 59 4.11 -6.88 3.41
CA LEU A 59 4.90 -5.69 3.72
C LEU A 59 6.39 -6.05 3.66
N HIS A 60 7.11 -5.41 2.75
CA HIS A 60 8.54 -5.56 2.59
C HIS A 60 9.25 -4.25 2.98
N GLY A 61 10.20 -4.31 3.90
CA GLY A 61 11.02 -3.17 4.29
C GLY A 61 12.47 -3.35 3.83
N ASP A 62 13.04 -2.32 3.21
CA ASP A 62 14.44 -2.24 2.75
C ASP A 62 15.03 -0.85 3.08
N ASP A 63 16.32 -0.62 2.79
CA ASP A 63 16.99 0.68 2.88
C ASP A 63 16.24 1.82 2.17
N ARG A 64 15.38 1.50 1.18
CA ARG A 64 14.60 2.49 0.40
C ARG A 64 13.24 2.86 1.01
N GLY A 65 12.79 2.16 2.04
CA GLY A 65 11.48 2.33 2.67
C GLY A 65 10.68 1.04 2.74
N PHE A 66 9.36 1.18 2.83
CA PHE A 66 8.42 0.08 3.03
C PHE A 66 7.48 -0.05 1.84
N GLU A 67 7.57 -1.16 1.12
CA GLU A 67 6.63 -1.52 0.06
C GLU A 67 5.50 -2.38 0.64
N LEU A 68 4.27 -1.94 0.47
CA LEU A 68 3.06 -2.66 0.85
C LEU A 68 2.35 -3.13 -0.41
N THR A 69 2.14 -4.44 -0.52
CA THR A 69 1.28 -5.02 -1.55
C THR A 69 -0.04 -5.48 -0.91
N VAL A 70 -1.17 -5.03 -1.43
CA VAL A 70 -2.52 -5.34 -0.94
C VAL A 70 -3.28 -6.12 -2.01
N PHE A 71 -3.90 -7.22 -1.65
CA PHE A 71 -4.65 -8.07 -2.57
C PHE A 71 -5.87 -8.69 -1.88
N ARG A 72 -6.85 -9.09 -2.69
CA ARG A 72 -8.09 -9.72 -2.25
C ARG A 72 -8.23 -11.10 -2.89
#